data_AF-A0A382Z6E6-F1
#
_entry.id   AF-A0A382Z6E6-F1
#
_cell.length_a   1.000
_cell.length_b   1.000
_cell.length_c   1.000
_cell.angle_alpha   90.00
_cell.angle_beta   90.00
_cell.angle_gamma   90.00
#
_symmetry.space_group_name_H-M   'P 1'
#
loop_
_entity.id
_entity.type
_entity.pdbx_description
1 polymer ?
#
loop_
_entity_poly.entity_id
_entity_poly.type
_entity_poly.pdbx_seq_one_letter_code
_entity_poly.pdbx_strand_id
1 'polypeptide(L)'
;LGRFVPVAADTTPFFQIPLAIVTLRLSPQSIVALTAIGGLSVVHIFGLGPGRILQNFLAALKVLVLMVFVAVGFSIGQGSTSNFVASGGGVVASSWALAMIPVMFSYSGWNAASYLAEEIRDPGRNVPLALGIGTGAVVVIYLLLNFLYIYALPVTELAEVDVRVVDAAADQLFGPAVAGPLAAASVVMIAASISAMVLAGPRVYYAMAQDGQFFAKFAEVHPRFRTPTAAIVAQSVWAGVLVLTGTFDQLVEYTGFAV
;
A
#
# COMPACT_ATOMS: atom_id res chain seq x y z
N LEU A 1 13.99 0.69 2.67
CA LEU A 1 14.79 0.73 3.92
C LEU A 1 16.14 0.02 3.79
N GLY A 2 16.22 -1.21 3.27
CA GLY A 2 17.47 -1.97 3.16
C GLY A 2 18.65 -1.26 2.50
N ARG A 3 18.39 -0.33 1.56
CA ARG A 3 19.45 0.50 0.96
C ARG A 3 20.14 1.43 1.96
N PHE A 4 19.40 1.98 2.93
CA PHE A 4 19.93 2.94 3.91
C PHE A 4 20.34 2.26 5.22
N VAL A 5 19.59 1.22 5.59
CA VAL A 5 19.81 0.42 6.80
C VAL A 5 19.73 -1.05 6.39
N PRO A 6 20.83 -1.67 5.95
CA PRO A 6 20.84 -3.05 5.44
C PRO A 6 20.23 -4.06 6.40
N VAL A 7 20.53 -3.93 7.69
CA VAL A 7 19.96 -4.76 8.75
C VAL A 7 18.43 -4.70 8.77
N ALA A 8 17.81 -3.59 8.38
CA ALA A 8 16.35 -3.48 8.38
C ALA A 8 15.66 -4.31 7.27
N ALA A 9 16.40 -4.78 6.28
CA ALA A 9 15.91 -5.69 5.23
C ALA A 9 16.36 -7.14 5.44
N ASP A 10 17.06 -7.43 6.54
CA ASP A 10 17.56 -8.76 6.82
C ASP A 10 16.41 -9.70 7.21
N THR A 11 16.25 -10.76 6.41
CA THR A 11 15.26 -11.81 6.57
C THR A 11 15.75 -12.94 7.48
N THR A 12 17.02 -12.94 7.88
CA THR A 12 17.58 -13.99 8.73
C THR A 12 16.87 -13.98 10.09
N PRO A 13 16.28 -15.11 10.50
CA PRO A 13 15.53 -15.17 11.73
C PRO A 13 16.46 -15.15 12.95
N PHE A 14 16.13 -14.35 13.96
CA PHE A 14 16.69 -14.51 15.31
C PHE A 14 16.21 -15.82 15.94
N PHE A 15 14.93 -16.14 15.75
CA PHE A 15 14.35 -17.41 16.14
C PHE A 15 13.24 -17.82 15.17
N GLN A 16 13.05 -19.13 15.02
CA GLN A 16 11.93 -19.72 14.32
C GLN A 16 11.27 -20.75 15.21
N ILE A 17 9.95 -20.65 15.37
CA ILE A 17 9.15 -21.61 16.12
C ILE A 17 8.22 -22.30 15.11
N PRO A 18 8.49 -23.57 14.74
CA PRO A 18 7.58 -24.32 13.91
C PRO A 18 6.32 -24.65 14.72
N LEU A 19 5.16 -24.17 14.27
CA LEU A 19 3.85 -24.59 14.75
C LEU A 19 3.26 -25.61 13.77
N ALA A 20 2.19 -26.30 14.16
CA ALA A 20 1.57 -27.37 13.38
C ALA A 20 1.13 -26.96 11.96
N ILE A 21 0.80 -25.67 11.73
CA ILE A 21 0.26 -25.16 10.46
C ILE A 21 1.14 -24.04 9.86
N VAL A 22 1.87 -23.30 10.70
CA VAL A 22 2.66 -22.12 10.29
C VAL A 22 3.98 -22.08 11.04
N THR A 23 4.99 -21.41 10.49
CA THR A 23 6.24 -21.15 11.20
C THR A 23 6.27 -19.70 11.65
N LEU A 24 6.39 -19.46 12.95
CA LEU A 24 6.64 -18.13 13.48
C LEU A 24 8.10 -17.77 13.26
N ARG A 25 8.36 -16.67 12.56
CA ARG A 25 9.71 -16.18 12.24
C ARG A 25 9.84 -14.75 12.73
N LEU A 26 10.79 -14.51 13.65
CA LEU A 26 11.18 -13.16 14.02
C LEU A 26 12.53 -12.84 13.39
N SER A 27 12.56 -11.88 12.48
CA SER A 27 13.77 -11.33 11.85
C SER A 27 13.88 -9.83 12.10
N PRO A 28 15.04 -9.20 11.81
CA PRO A 28 15.15 -7.74 11.79
C PRO A 28 14.09 -7.06 10.91
N GLN A 29 13.79 -7.63 9.74
CA GLN A 29 12.74 -7.13 8.86
C GLN A 29 11.36 -7.20 9.53
N SER A 30 11.02 -8.31 10.20
CA SER A 30 9.75 -8.43 10.92
C SER A 30 9.64 -7.39 12.04
N ILE A 31 10.73 -7.12 12.77
CA ILE A 31 10.74 -6.09 13.82
C ILE A 31 10.47 -4.69 13.24
N VAL A 32 11.07 -4.37 12.10
CA VAL A 32 10.84 -3.09 11.40
C VAL A 32 9.37 -2.96 11.00
N ALA A 33 8.80 -4.02 10.41
CA ALA A 33 7.39 -4.05 10.02
C ALA A 33 6.44 -3.90 11.23
N LEU A 34 6.68 -4.66 12.31
CA LEU A 34 5.92 -4.58 13.56
C LEU A 34 6.01 -3.18 14.20
N THR A 35 7.19 -2.57 14.17
CA THR A 35 7.42 -1.22 14.69
C THR A 35 6.67 -0.18 13.85
N ALA A 36 6.67 -0.31 12.52
CA ALA A 36 5.92 0.58 11.64
C ALA A 36 4.41 0.46 11.86
N ILE A 37 3.88 -0.77 11.95
CA ILE A 37 2.46 -1.02 12.25
C ILE A 37 2.11 -0.45 13.62
N GLY A 38 2.83 -0.84 14.68
CA GLY A 38 2.57 -0.38 16.04
C GLY A 38 2.66 1.14 16.19
N GLY A 39 3.71 1.76 15.62
CA GLY A 39 3.89 3.21 15.67
C GLY A 39 2.76 3.97 15.00
N LEU A 40 2.36 3.56 13.78
CA LEU A 40 1.24 4.18 13.07
C LEU A 40 -0.10 3.94 13.78
N SER A 41 -0.31 2.75 14.34
CA SER A 41 -1.49 2.44 15.16
C SER A 41 -1.58 3.30 16.40
N VAL A 42 -0.46 3.54 17.09
CA VAL A 42 -0.41 4.44 18.24
C VAL A 42 -0.83 5.86 17.85
N VAL A 43 -0.36 6.37 16.71
CA VAL A 43 -0.78 7.70 16.21
C VAL A 43 -2.29 7.74 15.96
N HIS A 44 -2.85 6.71 15.33
CA HIS A 44 -4.30 6.62 15.06
C HIS A 44 -5.14 6.37 16.31
N ILE A 45 -4.57 5.82 17.38
CA ILE A 45 -5.22 5.66 18.70
C ILE A 45 -5.27 7.00 19.45
N PHE A 46 -4.24 7.85 19.34
CA PHE A 46 -4.18 9.13 20.07
C PHE A 46 -5.11 10.23 19.53
N GLY A 47 -5.88 9.92 18.48
CA GLY A 47 -7.09 10.66 18.12
C GLY A 47 -7.20 10.98 16.64
N LEU A 48 -8.42 11.35 16.25
CA LEU A 48 -8.79 11.64 14.86
C LEU A 48 -8.00 12.81 14.25
N GLY A 49 -7.56 13.78 15.06
CA GLY A 49 -6.79 14.94 14.60
C GLY A 49 -5.39 14.55 14.10
N PRO A 50 -4.48 14.09 14.98
CA PRO A 50 -3.15 13.66 14.59
C PRO A 50 -3.15 12.58 13.50
N GLY A 51 -4.01 11.57 13.61
CA GLY A 51 -4.15 10.50 12.62
C GLY A 51 -4.55 11.03 11.24
N ARG A 52 -5.53 11.94 11.17
CA ARG A 52 -5.93 12.60 9.92
C ARG A 52 -4.83 13.46 9.33
N ILE A 53 -4.10 14.23 10.14
CA ILE A 53 -3.01 15.09 9.66
C ILE A 53 -1.91 14.23 9.04
N LEU A 54 -1.48 13.17 9.75
CA LEU A 54 -0.46 12.25 9.25
C LEU A 54 -0.94 11.55 7.97
N GLN A 55 -2.17 11.04 7.95
CA GLN A 55 -2.71 10.34 6.79
C GLN A 55 -2.79 11.25 5.57
N ASN A 56 -3.29 12.47 5.74
CA ASN A 56 -3.42 13.44 4.65
C ASN A 56 -2.04 13.86 4.14
N PHE A 57 -1.08 14.09 5.04
CA PHE A 57 0.29 14.41 4.66
C PHE A 57 0.93 13.27 3.86
N LEU A 58 0.87 12.03 4.35
CA LEU A 58 1.42 10.86 3.67
C LEU A 58 0.75 10.61 2.31
N ALA A 59 -0.58 10.78 2.24
CA ALA A 59 -1.33 10.65 0.98
C ALA A 59 -0.96 11.74 -0.03
N ALA A 60 -0.86 13.01 0.40
CA ALA A 60 -0.46 14.10 -0.47
C ALA A 60 0.99 13.94 -0.93
N LEU A 61 1.89 13.56 -0.02
CA LEU A 61 3.31 13.36 -0.31
C LEU A 61 3.52 12.22 -1.30
N LYS A 62 2.86 11.06 -1.14
CA LYS A 62 3.00 9.95 -2.10
C LYS A 62 2.51 10.34 -3.50
N VAL A 63 1.40 11.08 -3.58
CA VAL A 63 0.86 11.54 -4.87
C VAL A 63 1.82 12.54 -5.49
N LEU A 64 2.32 13.51 -4.72
CA LEU A 64 3.30 14.48 -5.18
C LEU A 64 4.55 13.79 -5.74
N VAL A 65 5.10 12.82 -5.00
CA VAL A 65 6.29 12.06 -5.41
C VAL A 65 6.04 11.32 -6.74
N LEU A 66 4.89 10.66 -6.90
CA LEU A 66 4.55 9.98 -8.15
C LEU A 66 4.42 10.97 -9.32
N MET A 67 3.73 12.10 -9.10
CA MET A 67 3.54 13.11 -10.14
C MET A 67 4.85 13.79 -10.52
N VAL A 68 5.73 14.06 -9.55
CA VAL A 68 7.10 14.57 -9.82
C VAL A 68 7.89 13.53 -10.59
N PHE A 69 7.83 12.25 -10.22
CA PHE A 69 8.51 11.18 -10.94
C PHE A 69 8.06 11.10 -12.40
N VAL A 70 6.74 11.16 -12.66
CA VAL A 70 6.17 11.24 -14.01
C VAL A 70 6.66 12.47 -14.76
N ALA A 71 6.53 13.66 -14.18
CA ALA A 71 6.88 14.91 -14.84
C ALA A 71 8.38 15.00 -15.17
N VAL A 72 9.23 14.66 -14.19
CA VAL A 72 10.68 14.65 -14.36
C VAL A 72 11.10 13.57 -15.37
N GLY A 73 10.48 12.38 -15.30
CA GLY A 73 10.72 11.27 -16.21
C GLY A 73 10.51 11.61 -17.68
N PHE A 74 9.42 12.31 -18.00
CA PHE A 74 9.17 12.76 -19.37
C PHE A 74 10.00 13.99 -19.78
N SER A 75 10.41 14.83 -18.83
CA SER A 75 11.12 16.08 -19.14
C SER A 75 12.62 15.89 -19.39
N ILE A 76 13.31 15.10 -18.58
CA ILE A 76 14.77 14.95 -18.62
C ILE A 76 15.22 13.49 -18.60
N GLY A 77 14.28 12.53 -18.50
CA GLY A 77 14.61 11.11 -18.48
C GLY A 77 14.98 10.57 -19.86
N GLN A 78 15.98 9.68 -19.89
CA GLN A 78 16.54 9.04 -21.08
C GLN A 78 15.70 7.83 -21.55
N GLY A 79 14.40 8.04 -21.75
CA GLY A 79 13.51 7.04 -22.35
C GLY A 79 13.43 7.16 -23.88
N SER A 80 12.61 6.32 -24.51
CA SER A 80 12.35 6.36 -25.94
C SER A 80 10.87 6.17 -26.25
N THR A 81 10.33 7.03 -27.11
CA THR A 81 8.96 6.87 -27.63
C THR A 81 8.83 5.69 -28.59
N SER A 82 9.94 5.14 -29.09
CA SER A 82 9.91 3.91 -29.91
C SER A 82 9.35 2.72 -29.16
N ASN A 83 9.45 2.73 -27.82
CA ASN A 83 8.98 1.64 -26.96
C ASN A 83 7.44 1.54 -26.92
N PHE A 84 6.72 2.59 -27.34
CA PHE A 84 5.25 2.54 -27.46
C PHE A 84 4.77 1.72 -28.66
N VAL A 85 5.66 1.40 -29.60
CA VAL A 85 5.32 0.54 -30.73
C VAL A 85 5.33 -0.90 -30.21
N ALA A 86 4.16 -1.52 -30.22
CA ALA A 86 3.97 -2.87 -29.69
C ALA A 86 4.92 -3.88 -30.38
N SER A 87 5.80 -4.50 -29.59
CA SER A 87 6.64 -5.62 -29.99
C SER A 87 6.03 -6.99 -29.64
N GLY A 88 4.80 -7.02 -29.11
CA GLY A 88 4.12 -8.23 -28.64
C GLY A 88 3.21 -8.89 -29.69
N GLY A 89 3.18 -10.22 -29.69
CA GLY A 89 2.19 -11.01 -30.43
C GLY A 89 0.76 -10.83 -29.91
N GLY A 90 -0.22 -11.52 -30.52
CA GLY A 90 -1.62 -11.42 -30.13
C GLY A 90 -1.87 -11.74 -28.65
N VAL A 91 -2.74 -10.98 -28.00
CA VAL A 91 -3.11 -11.18 -26.59
C VAL A 91 -4.05 -12.38 -26.47
N VAL A 92 -3.62 -13.43 -25.78
CA VAL A 92 -4.48 -14.57 -25.45
C VAL A 92 -5.44 -14.17 -24.34
N ALA A 93 -6.74 -14.45 -24.51
CA ALA A 93 -7.78 -14.04 -23.57
C ALA A 93 -7.56 -14.55 -22.13
N SER A 94 -7.03 -15.77 -21.97
CA SER A 94 -6.69 -16.32 -20.64
C SER A 94 -5.56 -15.56 -19.95
N SER A 95 -4.50 -15.20 -20.70
CA SER A 95 -3.40 -14.39 -20.18
C SER A 95 -3.87 -12.99 -19.78
N TRP A 96 -4.79 -12.40 -20.54
CA TRP A 96 -5.42 -11.13 -20.18
C TRP A 96 -6.22 -11.23 -18.88
N ALA A 97 -7.04 -12.28 -18.73
CA ALA A 97 -7.81 -12.50 -17.50
C ALA A 97 -6.90 -12.70 -16.27
N LEU A 98 -5.80 -13.45 -16.42
CA LEU A 98 -4.82 -13.63 -15.33
C LEU A 98 -4.11 -12.31 -14.97
N ALA A 99 -3.77 -11.48 -15.96
CA ALA A 99 -3.18 -10.17 -15.72
C ALA A 99 -4.13 -9.19 -15.00
N MET A 100 -5.45 -9.41 -15.07
CA MET A 100 -6.41 -8.57 -14.34
C MET A 100 -6.36 -8.78 -12.81
N ILE A 101 -5.88 -9.93 -12.32
CA ILE A 101 -5.79 -10.20 -10.87
C ILE A 101 -4.89 -9.17 -10.15
N PRO A 102 -3.60 -8.99 -10.52
CA PRO A 102 -2.75 -7.97 -9.90
C PRO A 102 -3.19 -6.53 -10.21
N VAL A 103 -3.86 -6.31 -11.35
CA VAL A 103 -4.46 -5.00 -11.67
C VAL A 103 -5.59 -4.67 -10.69
N MET A 104 -6.51 -5.60 -10.45
CA MET A 104 -7.59 -5.41 -9.49
C MET A 104 -7.06 -5.21 -8.08
N PHE A 105 -6.03 -5.96 -7.68
CA PHE A 105 -5.34 -5.74 -6.41
C PHE A 105 -4.79 -4.31 -6.29
N SER A 106 -4.20 -3.77 -7.36
CA SER A 106 -3.66 -2.40 -7.39
C SER A 106 -4.72 -1.31 -7.22
N TYR A 107 -5.99 -1.60 -7.56
CA TYR A 107 -7.15 -0.72 -7.37
C TYR A 107 -7.96 -1.03 -6.10
N SER A 108 -7.50 -1.96 -5.26
CA SER A 108 -8.12 -2.26 -3.98
C SER A 108 -8.15 -1.04 -3.06
N GLY A 109 -9.17 -0.95 -2.21
CA GLY A 109 -9.38 0.16 -1.27
C GLY A 109 -10.13 1.36 -1.86
N TRP A 110 -10.63 1.27 -3.09
CA TRP A 110 -11.48 2.31 -3.70
C TRP A 110 -12.69 2.67 -2.84
N ASN A 111 -13.22 1.70 -2.09
CA ASN A 111 -14.39 1.85 -1.23
C ASN A 111 -14.06 2.35 0.19
N ALA A 112 -12.78 2.58 0.54
CA ALA A 112 -12.38 2.91 1.91
C ALA A 112 -13.07 4.18 2.48
N ALA A 113 -13.49 5.13 1.62
CA ALA A 113 -14.24 6.31 2.06
C ALA A 113 -15.59 5.96 2.70
N SER A 114 -16.22 4.84 2.35
CA SER A 114 -17.48 4.41 2.96
C SER A 114 -17.29 3.95 4.40
N TYR A 115 -16.15 3.34 4.72
CA TYR A 115 -15.84 2.86 6.08
C TYR A 115 -15.68 4.00 7.08
N LEU A 116 -15.37 5.21 6.60
CA LEU A 116 -15.20 6.41 7.43
C LEU A 116 -16.35 7.41 7.28
N ALA A 117 -17.51 6.98 6.76
CA ALA A 117 -18.63 7.87 6.51
C ALA A 117 -19.07 8.67 7.75
N GLU A 118 -19.02 8.06 8.94
CA GLU A 118 -19.38 8.72 10.22
C GLU A 118 -18.41 9.84 10.65
N GLU A 119 -17.17 9.82 10.13
CA GLU A 119 -16.13 10.81 10.44
C GLU A 119 -16.01 11.90 9.35
N ILE A 120 -16.71 11.73 8.23
CA ILE A 120 -16.72 12.65 7.09
C ILE A 120 -17.79 13.72 7.29
N ARG A 121 -17.43 14.98 7.05
CA ARG A 121 -18.39 16.09 7.03
C ARG A 121 -19.31 15.93 5.83
N ASP A 122 -20.62 16.10 5.99
CA ASP A 122 -21.62 15.98 4.90
C ASP A 122 -21.44 14.67 4.09
N PRO A 123 -21.57 13.49 4.72
CA PRO A 123 -21.22 12.22 4.09
C PRO A 123 -22.09 11.91 2.88
N GLY A 124 -23.35 12.33 2.86
CA GLY A 124 -24.26 12.13 1.72
C GLY A 124 -23.77 12.74 0.41
N ARG A 125 -22.98 13.81 0.49
CA ARG A 125 -22.32 14.43 -0.67
C ARG A 125 -20.85 14.01 -0.79
N ASN A 126 -20.10 14.04 0.30
CA ASN A 126 -18.64 13.92 0.25
C ASN A 126 -18.16 12.47 0.09
N VAL A 127 -18.90 11.46 0.57
CA VAL A 127 -18.52 10.06 0.35
C VAL A 127 -18.62 9.70 -1.14
N PRO A 128 -19.74 9.94 -1.86
CA PRO A 128 -19.80 9.67 -3.29
C PRO A 128 -18.74 10.42 -4.11
N LEU A 129 -18.47 11.69 -3.77
CA LEU A 129 -17.42 12.48 -4.43
C LEU A 129 -16.03 11.90 -4.16
N ALA A 130 -15.73 11.48 -2.93
CA ALA A 130 -14.46 10.87 -2.59
C ALA A 130 -14.22 9.56 -3.35
N LEU A 131 -15.26 8.72 -3.48
CA LEU A 131 -15.20 7.49 -4.26
C LEU A 131 -14.94 7.79 -5.75
N GLY A 132 -15.75 8.66 -6.36
CA GLY A 132 -15.63 8.96 -7.79
C GLY A 132 -14.34 9.70 -8.16
N ILE A 133 -14.07 10.83 -7.51
CA ILE A 133 -12.90 11.68 -7.81
C ILE A 133 -11.62 10.98 -7.37
N GLY A 134 -11.62 10.32 -6.21
CA GLY A 134 -10.46 9.58 -5.71
C GLY A 134 -10.07 8.45 -6.65
N THR A 135 -11.02 7.61 -7.06
CA THR A 135 -10.75 6.54 -8.02
C THR A 135 -10.32 7.09 -9.39
N GLY A 136 -10.98 8.14 -9.89
CA GLY A 136 -10.59 8.79 -11.14
C GLY A 136 -9.16 9.33 -11.12
N ALA A 137 -8.75 9.95 -10.00
CA ALA A 137 -7.38 10.44 -9.82
C ALA A 137 -6.36 9.28 -9.82
N VAL A 138 -6.67 8.16 -9.15
CA VAL A 138 -5.81 6.96 -9.15
C VAL A 138 -5.65 6.40 -10.57
N VAL A 139 -6.75 6.31 -11.34
CA VAL A 139 -6.71 5.86 -12.74
C VAL A 139 -5.75 6.73 -13.56
N VAL A 140 -5.86 8.05 -13.46
CA VAL A 140 -4.98 8.98 -14.18
C VAL A 140 -3.52 8.78 -13.78
N ILE A 141 -3.22 8.72 -12.48
CA ILE A 141 -1.85 8.53 -11.98
C ILE A 141 -1.27 7.20 -12.49
N TYR A 142 -2.04 6.12 -12.43
CA TYR A 142 -1.59 4.79 -12.86
C TYR A 142 -1.36 4.74 -14.37
N LEU A 143 -2.23 5.34 -15.18
CA LEU A 143 -2.01 5.44 -16.63
C LEU A 143 -0.73 6.24 -16.94
N LEU A 144 -0.52 7.38 -16.29
CA LEU A 144 0.68 8.18 -16.46
C LEU A 144 1.96 7.41 -16.09
N LEU A 145 1.92 6.64 -14.99
CA LEU A 145 3.04 5.78 -14.59
C LEU A 145 3.30 4.68 -15.61
N ASN A 146 2.26 4.00 -16.11
CA ASN A 146 2.42 2.97 -17.13
C ASN A 146 2.99 3.54 -18.43
N PHE A 147 2.53 4.73 -18.87
CA PHE A 147 3.14 5.41 -19.99
C PHE A 147 4.62 5.72 -19.74
N LEU A 148 4.97 6.18 -18.53
CA LEU A 148 6.36 6.44 -18.19
C LEU A 148 7.20 5.14 -18.18
N TYR A 149 6.68 4.04 -17.68
CA TYR A 149 7.40 2.76 -17.66
C TYR A 149 7.68 2.25 -19.06
N ILE A 150 6.70 2.32 -19.96
CA ILE A 150 6.90 1.94 -21.37
C ILE A 150 7.87 2.92 -22.06
N TYR A 151 7.78 4.21 -21.76
CA TYR A 151 8.76 5.18 -22.24
C TYR A 151 10.18 4.84 -21.77
N ALA A 152 10.35 4.39 -20.54
CA ALA A 152 11.65 3.99 -19.99
C ALA A 152 12.17 2.70 -20.64
N LEU A 153 11.36 1.64 -20.69
CA LEU A 153 11.78 0.28 -21.02
C LEU A 153 10.83 -0.38 -22.03
N PRO A 154 11.34 -1.16 -23.01
CA PRO A 154 10.51 -2.02 -23.85
C PRO A 154 9.69 -3.01 -23.02
N VAL A 155 8.49 -3.37 -23.50
CA VAL A 155 7.58 -4.31 -22.80
C VAL A 155 8.23 -5.67 -22.51
N THR A 156 9.14 -6.13 -23.37
CA THR A 156 9.88 -7.39 -23.18
C THR A 156 10.82 -7.33 -21.98
N GLU A 157 11.49 -6.20 -21.76
CA GLU A 157 12.36 -6.00 -20.60
C GLU A 157 11.53 -5.79 -19.33
N LEU A 158 10.41 -5.05 -19.42
CA LEU A 158 9.47 -4.89 -18.30
C LEU A 158 8.92 -6.23 -17.81
N ALA A 159 8.69 -7.20 -18.71
CA ALA A 159 8.20 -8.53 -18.36
C ALA A 159 9.22 -9.36 -17.56
N GLU A 160 10.51 -9.01 -17.61
CA GLU A 160 11.58 -9.66 -16.84
C GLU A 160 11.81 -8.98 -15.48
N VAL A 161 11.20 -7.80 -15.24
CA VAL A 161 11.31 -7.10 -13.96
C VAL A 161 10.33 -7.69 -12.96
N ASP A 162 10.86 -8.22 -11.86
CA ASP A 162 10.09 -8.95 -10.85
C ASP A 162 9.21 -8.02 -9.99
N VAL A 163 9.79 -7.30 -9.00
CA VAL A 163 9.00 -6.52 -8.02
C VAL A 163 9.29 -5.01 -8.06
N ARG A 164 10.39 -4.59 -8.71
CA ARG A 164 10.96 -3.24 -8.57
C ARG A 164 10.85 -2.42 -9.86
N VAL A 165 9.69 -2.45 -10.51
CA VAL A 165 9.43 -1.75 -11.80
C VAL A 165 9.76 -0.26 -11.73
N VAL A 166 9.40 0.41 -10.63
CA VAL A 166 9.71 1.83 -10.41
C VAL A 166 11.23 2.06 -10.39
N ASP A 167 11.99 1.19 -9.73
CA ASP A 167 13.45 1.31 -9.65
C ASP A 167 14.11 1.01 -10.99
N ALA A 168 13.68 -0.03 -11.69
CA ALA A 168 14.18 -0.37 -13.03
C ALA A 168 13.93 0.76 -14.03
N ALA A 169 12.72 1.33 -14.04
CA ALA A 169 12.39 2.46 -14.89
C ALA A 169 13.22 3.71 -14.53
N ALA A 170 13.44 3.97 -13.24
CA ALA A 170 14.23 5.12 -12.80
C ALA A 170 15.73 4.97 -13.11
N ASP A 171 16.28 3.77 -12.94
CA ASP A 171 17.66 3.46 -13.30
C ASP A 171 17.87 3.66 -14.82
N GLN A 172 16.89 3.26 -15.64
CA GLN A 172 16.95 3.48 -17.08
C GLN A 172 16.79 4.97 -17.46
N LEU A 173 15.87 5.70 -16.82
CA LEU A 173 15.61 7.11 -17.14
C LEU A 173 16.72 8.05 -16.67
N PHE A 174 17.34 7.78 -15.53
CA PHE A 174 18.22 8.75 -14.86
C PHE A 174 19.58 8.19 -14.46
N GLY A 175 19.81 6.89 -14.64
CA GLY A 175 21.01 6.20 -14.18
C GLY A 175 21.00 5.92 -12.66
N PRO A 176 22.08 5.31 -12.13
CA PRO A 176 22.11 4.77 -10.77
C PRO A 176 22.06 5.81 -9.64
N ALA A 177 22.18 7.10 -9.97
CA ALA A 177 22.19 8.20 -8.99
C ALA A 177 20.84 8.41 -8.29
N VAL A 178 19.72 8.00 -8.92
CA VAL A 178 18.37 8.23 -8.37
C VAL A 178 17.88 7.15 -7.41
N ALA A 179 18.60 6.03 -7.30
CA ALA A 179 18.18 4.89 -6.50
C ALA A 179 18.09 5.20 -4.98
N GLY A 180 18.82 6.21 -4.49
CA GLY A 180 18.67 6.72 -3.11
C GLY A 180 17.32 7.42 -2.91
N PRO A 181 17.06 8.57 -3.55
CA PRO A 181 15.79 9.28 -3.47
C PRO A 181 14.56 8.39 -3.67
N LEU A 182 14.63 7.46 -4.63
CA LEU A 182 13.53 6.54 -4.92
C LEU A 182 13.29 5.52 -3.82
N ALA A 183 14.36 4.96 -3.24
CA ALA A 183 14.23 4.11 -2.06
C ALA A 183 13.60 4.85 -0.87
N ALA A 184 13.84 6.16 -0.71
CA ALA A 184 13.19 6.97 0.32
C ALA A 184 11.70 7.19 0.00
N ALA A 185 11.38 7.48 -1.26
CA ALA A 185 10.00 7.59 -1.75
C ALA A 185 9.18 6.31 -1.48
N SER A 186 9.74 5.14 -1.80
CA SER A 186 9.08 3.85 -1.56
C SER A 186 8.79 3.60 -0.08
N VAL A 187 9.66 4.06 0.83
CA VAL A 187 9.40 3.97 2.28
C VAL A 187 8.21 4.84 2.68
N VAL A 188 8.12 6.06 2.15
CA VAL A 188 6.97 6.95 2.38
C VAL A 188 5.68 6.32 1.85
N MET A 189 5.72 5.72 0.66
CA MET A 189 4.57 5.04 0.06
C MET A 189 4.06 3.89 0.92
N ILE A 190 4.96 3.04 1.39
CA ILE A 190 4.61 1.92 2.28
C ILE A 190 4.02 2.45 3.59
N ALA A 191 4.64 3.47 4.21
CA ALA A 191 4.11 4.09 5.42
C ALA A 191 2.71 4.69 5.20
N ALA A 192 2.48 5.36 4.06
CA ALA A 192 1.18 5.89 3.69
C ALA A 192 0.11 4.81 3.56
N SER A 193 0.46 3.65 3.00
CA SER A 193 -0.44 2.51 2.85
C SER A 193 -0.75 1.84 4.20
N ILE A 194 0.25 1.62 5.05
CA ILE A 194 0.03 1.07 6.40
C ILE A 194 -0.87 2.02 7.20
N SER A 195 -0.58 3.32 7.18
CA SER A 195 -1.38 4.34 7.86
C SER A 195 -2.83 4.35 7.38
N ALA A 196 -3.05 4.24 6.07
CA ALA A 196 -4.40 4.19 5.49
C ALA A 196 -5.18 2.97 5.97
N MET A 197 -4.55 1.80 6.00
CA MET A 197 -5.21 0.55 6.36
C MET A 197 -5.50 0.45 7.87
N VAL A 198 -4.56 0.92 8.70
CA VAL A 198 -4.74 1.06 10.16
C VAL A 198 -5.85 2.05 10.50
N LEU A 199 -6.04 3.07 9.67
CA LEU A 199 -7.16 3.99 9.82
C LEU A 199 -8.47 3.34 9.36
N ALA A 200 -8.57 2.85 8.12
CA ALA A 200 -9.85 2.43 7.55
C ALA A 200 -10.39 1.10 8.09
N GLY A 201 -9.54 0.06 8.16
CA GLY A 201 -9.97 -1.30 8.47
C GLY A 201 -10.70 -1.47 9.82
N PRO A 202 -10.24 -0.85 10.93
CA PRO A 202 -10.88 -1.02 12.23
C PRO A 202 -12.32 -0.52 12.31
N ARG A 203 -12.72 0.41 11.42
CA ARG A 203 -14.10 0.91 11.37
C ARG A 203 -15.10 -0.16 10.94
N VAL A 204 -14.66 -1.17 10.17
CA VAL A 204 -15.53 -2.29 9.78
C VAL A 204 -15.89 -3.12 11.00
N TYR A 205 -14.92 -3.52 11.82
CA TYR A 205 -15.17 -4.27 13.06
C TYR A 205 -15.99 -3.48 14.07
N TYR A 206 -15.74 -2.16 14.14
CA TYR A 206 -16.52 -1.24 14.96
C TYR A 206 -18.00 -1.22 14.55
N ALA A 207 -18.29 -1.05 13.26
CA ALA A 207 -19.66 -1.05 12.75
C ALA A 207 -20.36 -2.41 12.97
N MET A 208 -19.67 -3.52 12.69
CA MET A 208 -20.21 -4.87 12.97
C MET A 208 -20.54 -5.08 14.46
N ALA A 209 -19.72 -4.52 15.37
CA ALA A 209 -19.96 -4.60 16.80
C ALA A 209 -21.14 -3.73 17.25
N GLN A 210 -21.33 -2.55 16.65
CA GLN A 210 -22.49 -1.70 16.89
C GLN A 210 -23.80 -2.38 16.45
N ASP A 211 -23.75 -3.16 15.38
CA ASP A 211 -24.89 -3.97 14.89
C ASP A 211 -25.10 -5.27 15.68
N GLY A 212 -24.31 -5.51 16.74
CA GLY A 212 -24.38 -6.72 17.57
C GLY A 212 -23.90 -8.00 16.86
N GLN A 213 -23.25 -7.87 15.70
CA GLN A 213 -22.72 -8.99 14.90
C GLN A 213 -21.26 -9.33 15.24
N PHE A 214 -20.66 -8.60 16.18
CA PHE A 214 -19.29 -8.81 16.63
C PHE A 214 -19.15 -8.54 18.13
N PHE A 215 -17.97 -8.80 18.69
CA PHE A 215 -17.73 -8.64 20.13
C PHE A 215 -17.99 -7.19 20.58
N ALA A 216 -18.86 -7.01 21.58
CA ALA A 216 -19.33 -5.70 22.06
C ALA A 216 -18.20 -4.71 22.40
N LYS A 217 -17.05 -5.20 22.89
CA LYS A 217 -15.87 -4.37 23.19
C LYS A 217 -15.36 -3.55 21.99
N PHE A 218 -15.62 -4.00 20.77
CA PHE A 218 -15.19 -3.31 19.55
C PHE A 218 -16.09 -2.13 19.20
N ALA A 219 -17.30 -2.03 19.77
CA ALA A 219 -18.20 -0.88 19.63
C ALA A 219 -17.82 0.28 20.58
N GLU A 220 -16.86 0.08 21.49
CA GLU A 220 -16.45 1.11 22.44
C GLU A 220 -15.51 2.13 21.79
N VAL A 221 -15.85 3.40 21.96
CA VAL A 221 -15.02 4.54 21.53
C VAL A 221 -14.28 5.09 22.75
N HIS A 222 -12.97 5.28 22.63
CA HIS A 222 -12.17 5.81 23.73
C HIS A 222 -12.65 7.22 24.15
N PRO A 223 -12.94 7.47 25.45
CA PRO A 223 -13.61 8.71 25.88
C PRO A 223 -12.80 9.99 25.58
N ARG A 224 -11.47 9.92 25.73
CA ARG A 224 -10.56 11.05 25.43
C ARG A 224 -10.23 11.21 23.94
N PHE A 225 -9.82 10.14 23.27
CA PHE A 225 -9.28 10.20 21.90
C PHE A 225 -10.34 10.08 20.80
N ARG A 226 -11.56 9.64 21.16
CA ARG A 226 -12.70 9.46 20.25
C ARG A 226 -12.40 8.51 19.08
N THR A 227 -11.72 7.40 19.37
CA THR A 227 -11.31 6.39 18.39
C THR A 227 -11.67 4.98 18.88
N PRO A 228 -11.97 4.02 17.98
CA PRO A 228 -12.27 2.63 18.34
C PRO A 228 -10.98 1.87 18.68
N THR A 229 -10.37 2.17 19.82
CA THR A 229 -9.03 1.68 20.20
C THR A 229 -8.93 0.16 20.21
N ALA A 230 -9.97 -0.54 20.70
CA ALA A 230 -9.96 -2.01 20.72
C ALA A 230 -9.88 -2.60 19.31
N ALA A 231 -10.61 -2.04 18.36
CA ALA A 231 -10.57 -2.49 16.96
C ALA A 231 -9.21 -2.20 16.30
N ILE A 232 -8.62 -1.03 16.55
CA ILE A 232 -7.29 -0.67 16.02
C ILE A 232 -6.22 -1.62 16.56
N VAL A 233 -6.24 -1.89 17.87
CA VAL A 233 -5.29 -2.81 18.51
C VAL A 233 -5.46 -4.22 17.96
N ALA A 234 -6.69 -4.72 17.85
CA ALA A 234 -6.96 -6.05 17.31
C ALA A 234 -6.44 -6.21 15.88
N GLN A 235 -6.69 -5.22 15.00
CA GLN A 235 -6.17 -5.24 13.64
C GLN A 235 -4.63 -5.22 13.61
N SER A 236 -4.01 -4.41 14.47
CA SER A 236 -2.55 -4.30 14.56
C SER A 236 -1.91 -5.60 15.03
N VAL A 237 -2.54 -6.27 16.01
CA VAL A 237 -2.12 -7.58 16.50
C VAL A 237 -2.27 -8.62 15.39
N TRP A 238 -3.39 -8.64 14.67
CA TRP A 238 -3.60 -9.58 13.58
C TRP A 238 -2.60 -9.39 12.43
N ALA A 239 -2.37 -8.14 12.01
CA ALA A 239 -1.33 -7.82 11.04
C ALA A 239 0.05 -8.25 11.53
N GLY A 240 0.35 -8.07 12.82
CA GLY A 240 1.59 -8.55 13.42
C GLY A 240 1.75 -10.07 13.41
N VAL A 241 0.67 -10.81 13.66
CA VAL A 241 0.66 -12.28 13.53
C VAL A 241 0.99 -12.68 12.09
N LEU A 242 0.35 -12.05 11.10
CA LEU A 242 0.60 -12.32 9.68
C LEU A 242 2.05 -11.99 9.26
N VAL A 243 2.62 -10.91 9.78
CA VAL A 243 4.06 -10.56 9.57
C VAL A 243 4.99 -11.64 10.13
N LEU A 244 4.61 -12.30 11.23
CA LEU A 244 5.41 -13.34 11.85
C LEU A 244 5.21 -14.72 11.20
N THR A 245 4.08 -14.97 10.53
CA THR A 245 3.74 -16.30 10.00
C THR A 245 3.82 -16.43 8.48
N GLY A 246 3.64 -15.33 7.73
CA GLY A 246 3.58 -15.34 6.26
C GLY A 246 4.80 -14.72 5.58
N THR A 247 5.07 -15.14 4.34
CA THR A 247 5.99 -14.44 3.43
C THR A 247 5.26 -13.36 2.63
N PHE A 248 6.00 -12.43 2.01
CA PHE A 248 5.41 -11.39 1.16
C PHE A 248 4.50 -12.00 0.07
N ASP A 249 5.00 -12.98 -0.67
CA ASP A 249 4.25 -13.61 -1.77
C ASP A 249 2.97 -14.31 -1.28
N GLN A 250 3.05 -15.03 -0.16
CA GLN A 250 1.89 -15.69 0.46
C GLN A 250 0.83 -14.69 0.90
N LEU A 251 1.24 -13.55 1.46
CA LEU A 251 0.31 -12.51 1.89
C LEU A 251 -0.35 -11.82 0.69
N VAL A 252 0.41 -11.58 -0.39
CA VAL A 252 -0.13 -11.04 -1.64
C VAL A 252 -1.12 -12.02 -2.27
N GLU A 253 -0.80 -13.30 -2.36
CA GLU A 253 -1.70 -14.33 -2.90
C GLU A 253 -2.98 -14.47 -2.07
N TYR A 254 -2.83 -14.53 -0.74
CA TYR A 254 -3.97 -14.60 0.19
C TYR A 254 -4.92 -13.40 0.03
N THR A 255 -4.37 -12.19 -0.06
CA THR A 255 -5.18 -10.97 -0.23
C THR A 255 -5.79 -10.86 -1.62
N GLY A 256 -5.08 -11.27 -2.67
CA GLY A 256 -5.57 -11.26 -4.05
C GLY A 256 -6.72 -12.24 -4.31
N PHE A 257 -6.78 -13.35 -3.57
CA PHE A 257 -7.93 -14.27 -3.62
C PHE A 257 -9.14 -13.80 -2.82
N ALA A 258 -8.91 -13.04 -1.73
CA ALA A 258 -9.95 -12.62 -0.79
C ALA A 258 -10.70 -11.33 -1.17
N VAL A 259 -10.17 -10.57 -2.14
CA VAL A 259 -10.75 -9.32 -2.69
C VAL A 259 -11.44 -9.60 -4.01
#